data_AF-A0A259IRI6-F1
#
_entry.id   AF-A0A259IRI6-F1
#
_cell.length_a   1.000
_cell.length_b   1.000
_cell.length_c   1.000
_cell.angle_alpha   90.00
_cell.angle_beta   90.00
_cell.angle_gamma   90.00
#
_symmetry.space_group_name_H-M   'P 1'
#
loop_
_entity.id
_entity.type
_entity.pdbx_description
1 polymer ?
#
loop_
_entity_poly.entity_id
_entity_poly.type
_entity_poly.pdbx_seq_one_letter_code
_entity_poly.pdbx_strand_id
1 'polypeptide(L)'
;MKKILVLLAALGAFSGLAQAQEKVQVLSTQELVNVCKLPASPESRSFCVGYTTAIYDTYLATRHPQRARPYICVKQPAPSRDEVIGEFVKFGQTNQQTADKPAAGVFLGFLAARFPCARK
;
A
#
# COMPACT_ATOMS: atom_id res chain seq x y z
N MET A 1 -3.80 -43.22 -17.65
CA MET A 1 -4.74 -42.21 -17.12
C MET A 1 -4.69 -42.10 -15.59
N LYS A 2 -4.86 -43.19 -14.82
CA LYS A 2 -4.83 -43.14 -13.34
C LYS A 2 -3.52 -42.61 -12.72
N LYS A 3 -2.37 -42.93 -13.33
CA LYS A 3 -1.04 -42.43 -12.89
C LYS A 3 -0.86 -40.92 -13.09
N ILE A 4 -1.48 -40.34 -14.13
CA ILE A 4 -1.41 -38.91 -14.44
C ILE A 4 -2.27 -38.12 -13.43
N LEU A 5 -3.45 -38.63 -13.08
CA LEU A 5 -4.34 -38.04 -12.09
C LEU A 5 -3.71 -37.99 -10.68
N VAL A 6 -2.95 -39.01 -10.30
CA VAL A 6 -2.24 -39.05 -9.01
C VAL A 6 -1.10 -38.02 -8.97
N LEU A 7 -0.36 -37.83 -10.07
CA LEU A 7 0.69 -36.80 -10.14
C LEU A 7 0.13 -35.38 -10.06
N LEU A 8 -0.97 -35.08 -10.74
CA LEU A 8 -1.64 -33.76 -10.70
C LEU A 8 -2.21 -33.45 -9.30
N ALA A 9 -2.76 -34.45 -8.61
CA ALA A 9 -3.25 -34.27 -7.25
C ALA A 9 -2.11 -34.00 -6.24
N ALA A 10 -0.95 -34.65 -6.42
CA ALA A 10 0.23 -34.40 -5.60
C ALA A 10 0.76 -32.97 -5.81
N LEU A 11 0.85 -32.50 -7.05
CA LEU A 11 1.33 -31.14 -7.37
C LEU A 11 0.45 -30.03 -6.78
N GLY A 12 -0.87 -30.22 -6.70
CA GLY A 12 -1.78 -29.25 -6.09
C GLY A 12 -1.64 -29.12 -4.57
N ALA A 13 -1.24 -30.19 -3.87
CA ALA A 13 -1.13 -30.22 -2.42
C ALA A 13 0.10 -29.45 -1.88
N PHE A 14 1.17 -29.31 -2.68
CA PHE A 14 2.38 -28.61 -2.25
C PHE A 14 2.29 -27.08 -2.39
N SER A 15 1.43 -26.58 -3.28
CA SER A 15 1.30 -25.13 -3.52
C SER A 15 0.71 -24.37 -2.33
N GLY A 16 -0.19 -24.99 -1.55
CA GLY A 16 -0.82 -24.37 -0.38
C GLY A 16 0.07 -24.29 0.86
N LEU A 17 1.01 -25.24 1.03
CA LEU A 17 1.91 -25.27 2.18
C LEU A 17 2.96 -24.15 2.14
N ALA A 18 3.43 -23.77 0.95
CA ALA A 18 4.40 -22.69 0.79
C ALA A 18 3.82 -21.31 1.16
N GLN A 19 2.55 -21.06 0.86
CA GLN A 19 1.87 -19.81 1.19
C GLN A 19 1.55 -19.68 2.68
N ALA A 20 1.29 -20.80 3.37
CA ALA A 20 0.95 -20.80 4.79
C ALA A 20 2.15 -20.46 5.72
N GLN A 21 3.38 -20.60 5.23
CA GLN A 21 4.60 -20.33 5.99
C GLN A 21 5.20 -18.95 5.70
N GLU A 22 4.54 -18.15 4.85
CA GLU A 22 4.99 -16.81 4.52
C GLU A 22 4.82 -15.89 5.73
N LYS A 23 5.92 -15.23 6.13
CA LYS A 23 5.88 -14.27 7.25
C LYS A 23 5.05 -13.06 6.81
N VAL A 24 4.35 -12.44 7.77
CA VAL A 24 3.73 -11.13 7.53
C VAL A 24 4.83 -10.15 7.16
N GLN A 25 4.89 -9.79 5.88
CA GLN A 25 5.90 -8.87 5.35
C GLN A 25 5.43 -7.43 5.59
N VAL A 26 6.31 -6.60 6.15
CA VAL A 26 6.09 -5.16 6.21
C VAL A 26 6.64 -4.55 4.94
N LEU A 27 5.75 -4.14 4.04
CA LEU A 27 6.14 -3.51 2.77
C LEU A 27 6.95 -2.23 3.04
N SER A 28 8.15 -2.15 2.49
CA SER A 28 9.00 -0.97 2.56
C SER A 28 8.52 0.11 1.59
N THR A 29 8.90 1.36 1.87
CA THR A 29 8.56 2.50 1.01
C THR A 29 9.14 2.33 -0.39
N GLN A 30 10.38 1.84 -0.50
CA GLN A 30 11.03 1.63 -1.79
C GLN A 30 10.32 0.54 -2.61
N GLU A 31 9.87 -0.55 -1.99
CA GLU A 31 9.09 -1.57 -2.67
C GLU A 31 7.78 -1.00 -3.20
N LEU A 32 7.05 -0.23 -2.38
CA LEU A 32 5.82 0.41 -2.83
C LEU A 32 6.08 1.38 -3.99
N VAL A 33 7.11 2.23 -3.90
CA VAL A 33 7.51 3.15 -4.97
C VAL A 33 7.85 2.39 -6.26
N ASN A 34 8.55 1.27 -6.15
CA ASN A 34 8.93 0.46 -7.30
C ASN A 34 7.73 -0.19 -7.99
N VAL A 35 6.72 -0.62 -7.21
CA VAL A 35 5.47 -1.20 -7.76
C VAL A 35 4.58 -0.10 -8.34
N CYS A 36 4.54 1.09 -7.73
CA CYS A 36 3.63 2.16 -8.14
C CYS A 36 4.18 3.11 -9.20
N LYS A 37 5.44 2.96 -9.62
CA LYS A 37 6.03 3.81 -10.66
C LYS A 37 5.31 3.66 -12.00
N LEU A 38 5.27 4.76 -12.76
CA LEU A 38 4.71 4.77 -14.12
C LEU A 38 5.80 4.54 -15.18
N PRO A 39 5.46 3.91 -16.32
CA PRO A 39 4.18 3.26 -16.61
C PRO A 39 3.99 1.99 -15.76
N ALA A 40 2.77 1.80 -15.23
CA ALA A 40 2.41 0.66 -14.40
C ALA A 40 1.54 -0.33 -15.17
N SER A 41 1.71 -1.63 -14.92
CA SER A 41 0.78 -2.64 -15.41
C SER A 41 -0.59 -2.50 -14.72
N PRO A 42 -1.69 -3.03 -15.30
CA PRO A 42 -3.00 -3.03 -14.64
C PRO A 42 -3.00 -3.65 -13.24
N GLU A 43 -2.18 -4.69 -13.02
CA GLU A 43 -2.03 -5.38 -11.74
C GLU A 43 -1.31 -4.48 -10.73
N SER A 44 -0.19 -3.87 -11.15
CA SER A 44 0.57 -2.94 -10.31
C SER A 44 -0.27 -1.73 -9.92
N ARG A 45 -1.03 -1.18 -10.87
CA ARG A 45 -1.97 -0.08 -10.60
C ARG A 45 -3.06 -0.50 -9.61
N SER A 46 -3.65 -1.68 -9.79
CA SER A 46 -4.70 -2.20 -8.88
C SER A 46 -4.15 -2.41 -7.47
N PHE A 47 -2.95 -2.97 -7.34
CA PHE A 47 -2.26 -3.10 -6.06
C PHE A 47 -2.05 -1.74 -5.39
N CYS A 48 -1.51 -0.75 -6.12
CA CYS A 48 -1.26 0.58 -5.57
C CYS A 48 -2.53 1.30 -5.14
N VAL A 49 -3.60 1.22 -5.93
CA VAL A 49 -4.91 1.78 -5.57
C VAL A 49 -5.44 1.09 -4.31
N GLY A 50 -5.40 -0.23 -4.24
CA GLY A 50 -5.88 -1.00 -3.10
C GLY A 50 -5.10 -0.71 -1.83
N TYR A 51 -3.77 -0.78 -1.89
CA TYR A 51 -2.87 -0.58 -0.76
C TYR A 51 -2.99 0.85 -0.19
N THR A 52 -2.94 1.88 -1.04
CA THR A 52 -3.02 3.28 -0.59
C THR A 52 -4.41 3.65 -0.06
N THR A 53 -5.49 3.11 -0.66
CA THR A 53 -6.85 3.27 -0.14
C THR A 53 -6.98 2.64 1.23
N ALA A 54 -6.54 1.38 1.39
CA ALA A 54 -6.63 0.65 2.65
C ALA A 54 -5.85 1.33 3.79
N ILE A 55 -4.68 1.92 3.51
CA ILE A 55 -3.93 2.68 4.51
C ILE A 55 -4.71 3.90 4.97
N TYR A 56 -5.27 4.67 4.05
CA TYR A 56 -6.04 5.86 4.42
C TYR A 56 -7.33 5.48 5.17
N ASP A 57 -8.03 4.44 4.74
CA ASP A 57 -9.22 3.92 5.42
C ASP A 57 -8.88 3.40 6.82
N THR A 58 -7.74 2.73 6.98
CA THR A 58 -7.25 2.30 8.29
C THR A 58 -7.00 3.50 9.19
N TYR A 59 -6.33 4.54 8.69
CA TYR A 59 -6.16 5.78 9.45
C TYR A 59 -7.51 6.38 9.88
N LEU A 60 -8.51 6.40 8.99
CA LEU A 60 -9.86 6.87 9.31
C LEU A 60 -10.54 6.01 10.37
N ALA A 61 -10.37 4.69 10.31
CA ALA A 61 -11.01 3.72 11.20
C ALA A 61 -10.37 3.64 12.59
N THR A 62 -9.04 3.76 12.69
CA THR A 62 -8.31 3.49 13.94
C THR A 62 -8.01 4.74 14.76
N ARG A 63 -8.22 5.95 14.22
CA ARG A 63 -7.99 7.19 14.96
C ARG A 63 -8.95 7.32 16.15
N HIS A 64 -8.41 7.59 17.34
CA HIS A 64 -9.25 7.83 18.51
C HIS A 64 -9.91 9.22 18.41
N PRO A 65 -11.25 9.34 18.42
CA PRO A 65 -11.94 10.61 18.13
C PRO A 65 -11.57 11.74 19.09
N GLN A 66 -11.31 11.42 20.36
CA GLN A 66 -10.93 12.40 21.39
C GLN A 66 -9.42 12.55 21.63
N ARG A 67 -8.63 11.49 21.43
CA ARG A 67 -7.20 11.44 21.82
C ARG A 67 -6.23 11.56 20.63
N ALA A 68 -6.72 11.39 19.41
CA ALA A 68 -5.94 11.53 18.18
C ALA A 68 -6.69 12.45 17.21
N ARG A 69 -6.44 13.76 17.33
CA ARG A 69 -7.03 14.75 16.42
C ARG A 69 -6.66 14.41 14.96
N PRO A 70 -7.57 14.69 13.99
CA PRO A 70 -7.25 14.50 12.58
C PRO A 70 -6.04 15.35 12.20
N TYR A 71 -5.06 14.74 11.51
CA TYR A 71 -3.90 15.45 10.97
C TYR A 71 -3.82 15.40 9.43
N ILE A 72 -4.53 14.44 8.82
CA ILE A 72 -4.83 14.37 7.38
C ILE A 72 -6.29 14.79 7.16
N CYS A 73 -6.52 15.78 6.29
CA CYS A 73 -7.81 16.36 5.96
C CYS A 73 -7.99 16.53 4.43
N VAL A 74 -8.49 15.50 3.76
CA VAL A 74 -8.84 15.55 2.34
C VAL A 74 -10.16 16.32 2.15
N LYS A 75 -10.14 17.42 1.39
CA LYS A 75 -11.35 18.20 1.03
C LYS A 75 -11.89 17.75 -0.33
N GLN A 76 -13.21 17.84 -0.50
CA GLN A 76 -13.88 17.50 -1.75
C GLN A 76 -14.08 18.77 -2.63
N PRO A 77 -13.94 18.67 -3.96
CA PRO A 77 -13.51 17.47 -4.70
C PRO A 77 -12.02 17.17 -4.46
N ALA A 78 -11.69 15.92 -4.19
CA ALA A 78 -10.31 15.47 -3.99
C ALA A 78 -9.61 15.26 -5.34
N PRO A 79 -8.26 15.36 -5.39
CA PRO A 79 -7.48 14.91 -6.53
C PRO A 79 -7.75 13.45 -6.88
N SER A 80 -7.45 13.06 -8.11
CA SER A 80 -7.58 11.65 -8.51
C SER A 80 -6.61 10.77 -7.72
N ARG A 81 -6.97 9.50 -7.50
CA ARG A 81 -6.07 8.55 -6.81
C ARG A 81 -4.74 8.40 -7.56
N ASP A 82 -4.78 8.34 -8.89
CA ASP A 82 -3.59 8.20 -9.72
C ASP A 82 -2.65 9.41 -9.58
N GLU A 83 -3.20 10.63 -9.43
CA GLU A 83 -2.41 11.84 -9.15
C GLU A 83 -1.68 11.74 -7.80
N VAL A 84 -2.41 11.41 -6.73
CA VAL A 84 -1.84 11.29 -5.37
C VAL A 84 -0.79 10.18 -5.29
N ILE A 85 -1.03 9.04 -5.96
CA ILE A 85 -0.06 7.93 -6.04
C ILE A 85 1.18 8.37 -6.82
N GLY A 86 1.02 9.08 -7.94
CA GLY A 86 2.13 9.61 -8.72
C GLY A 86 2.97 10.63 -7.94
N GLU A 87 2.34 11.50 -7.16
CA GLU A 87 3.02 12.42 -6.24
C GLU A 87 3.78 11.67 -5.15
N PHE A 88 3.21 10.61 -4.58
CA PHE A 88 3.88 9.77 -3.60
C PHE A 88 5.12 9.07 -4.17
N VAL A 89 5.04 8.55 -5.41
CA VAL A 89 6.22 7.96 -6.09
C VAL A 89 7.34 8.99 -6.23
N LYS A 90 7.02 10.23 -6.66
CA LYS A 90 8.00 11.32 -6.75
C LYS A 90 8.59 11.69 -5.39
N PHE A 91 7.75 11.72 -4.35
CA PHE A 91 8.19 11.92 -2.98
C PHE A 91 9.19 10.83 -2.56
N GLY A 92 8.85 9.55 -2.76
CA GLY A 92 9.74 8.44 -2.39
C GLY A 92 11.06 8.43 -3.16
N GLN A 93 11.06 8.83 -4.43
CA GLN A 93 12.28 8.97 -5.24
C GLN A 93 13.20 10.08 -4.73
N THR A 94 12.65 11.15 -4.16
CA THR A 94 13.41 12.30 -3.67
C THR A 94 13.73 12.23 -2.17
N ASN A 95 13.14 11.29 -1.44
CA ASN A 95 13.26 11.13 0.01
C ASN A 95 13.83 9.75 0.36
N GLN A 96 15.06 9.48 -0.09
CA GLN A 96 15.72 8.17 0.06
C GLN A 96 15.90 7.75 1.54
N GLN A 97 15.91 8.69 2.48
CA GLN A 97 15.95 8.43 3.92
C GLN A 97 14.69 7.74 4.49
N THR A 98 13.67 7.52 3.65
CA THR A 98 12.47 6.75 4.01
C THR A 98 12.38 5.41 3.30
N ALA A 99 13.33 5.08 2.42
CA ALA A 99 13.25 3.93 1.51
C ALA A 99 13.00 2.59 2.24
N ASP A 100 13.69 2.36 3.34
CA ASP A 100 13.62 1.16 4.19
C ASP A 100 12.50 1.19 5.23
N LYS A 101 11.82 2.33 5.40
CA LYS A 101 10.76 2.49 6.39
C LYS A 101 9.44 1.87 5.93
N PRO A 102 8.57 1.45 6.85
CA PRO A 102 7.25 0.91 6.52
C PRO A 102 6.44 1.87 5.64
N ALA A 103 6.02 1.39 4.48
CA ALA A 103 5.33 2.19 3.46
C ALA A 103 4.05 2.84 3.99
N ALA A 104 3.28 2.13 4.84
CA ALA A 104 2.05 2.64 5.43
C ALA A 104 2.28 3.93 6.24
N GLY A 105 3.29 3.94 7.11
CA GLY A 105 3.60 5.11 7.93
C GLY A 105 4.11 6.27 7.10
N VAL A 106 4.98 6.00 6.12
CA VAL A 106 5.52 7.01 5.23
C VAL A 106 4.42 7.60 4.32
N PHE A 107 3.51 6.77 3.81
CA PHE A 107 2.37 7.20 3.00
C PHE A 107 1.41 8.10 3.79
N LEU A 108 1.09 7.74 5.04
CA LEU A 108 0.28 8.62 5.92
C LEU A 108 0.99 9.94 6.22
N GLY A 109 2.31 9.92 6.43
CA GLY A 109 3.12 11.13 6.59
C GLY A 109 3.11 12.01 5.35
N PHE A 110 3.23 11.41 4.16
CA PHE A 110 3.07 12.10 2.88
C PHE A 110 1.68 12.72 2.74
N LEU A 111 0.61 11.97 3.03
CA LEU A 111 -0.76 12.49 3.00
C LEU A 111 -0.97 13.64 4.00
N ALA A 112 -0.33 13.59 5.18
CA ALA A 112 -0.38 14.68 6.15
C ALA A 112 0.27 15.96 5.64
N ALA A 113 1.39 15.84 4.93
CA ALA A 113 2.05 16.97 4.30
C ALA A 113 1.24 17.52 3.12
N ARG A 114 0.62 16.63 2.33
CA ARG A 114 -0.18 16.97 1.14
C ARG A 114 -1.56 17.54 1.46
N PHE A 115 -2.17 17.05 2.54
CA PHE A 115 -3.53 17.39 2.97
C PHE A 115 -3.55 17.77 4.46
N PRO A 116 -2.84 18.83 4.86
CA PRO A 116 -2.77 19.22 6.26
C PRO A 116 -4.14 19.70 6.75
N CYS A 117 -4.54 19.28 7.93
CA CYS A 117 -5.66 19.89 8.63
C CYS A 117 -5.30 21.34 9.02
N ALA A 118 -6.24 22.27 8.87
CA ALA A 118 -6.05 23.64 9.34
C ALA A 118 -5.73 23.63 10.83
N ARG A 119 -4.73 24.42 11.25
CA ARG A 119 -4.50 24.67 12.67
C ARG A 119 -5.75 25.38 13.20
N LYS A 120 -6.38 24.80 14.23
CA LYS A 120 -7.43 25.47 15.00
C LYS A 120 -6.83 26.63 15.78
#